data_AF-E6TVI1-F1
#
_entry.id   AF-E6TVI1-F1
#
_cell.length_a   1.000
_cell.length_b   1.000
_cell.length_c   1.000
_cell.angle_alpha   90.00
_cell.angle_beta   90.00
_cell.angle_gamma   90.00
#
_symmetry.space_group_name_H-M   'P 1'
#
loop_
_entity.id
_entity.type
_entity.pdbx_description
1 polymer ?
#
loop_
_entity_poly.entity_id
_entity_poly.type
_entity_poly.pdbx_seq_one_letter_code
_entity_poly.pdbx_strand_id
1 'polypeptide(L)'
;MRKYTEIPNEVLDKLLITKVNGTQRKIIDCVMRHTYGVERSYNEMSDSFIASEILTDRHHVNVELNRLINRNIITVVHAPIGKTRTICVNKNVHEWKQPK
;
A
#
# COMPACT_ATOMS: atom_id res chain seq x y z
N MET A 1 1.05 18.46 -14.63
CA MET A 1 1.40 17.14 -14.06
C MET A 1 2.19 17.39 -12.78
N ARG A 2 1.72 16.95 -11.61
CA ARG A 2 2.43 17.15 -10.33
C ARG A 2 3.77 16.39 -10.38
N LYS A 3 4.87 17.01 -9.96
CA LYS A 3 6.23 16.41 -9.94
C LYS A 3 6.52 15.62 -8.66
N TYR A 4 5.58 15.58 -7.72
CA TYR A 4 5.73 15.02 -6.38
C TYR A 4 4.42 14.38 -5.92
N THR A 5 4.51 13.49 -4.92
CA THR A 5 3.37 12.84 -4.28
C THR A 5 3.05 13.58 -2.99
N GLU A 6 1.80 14.06 -2.84
CA GLU A 6 1.34 14.75 -1.63
C GLU A 6 0.84 13.72 -0.62
N ILE A 7 1.58 13.53 0.47
CA ILE A 7 1.24 12.56 1.53
C ILE A 7 0.78 13.33 2.77
N PRO A 8 -0.36 12.98 3.38
CA PRO A 8 -0.76 13.58 4.66
C PRO A 8 0.30 13.36 5.75
N ASN A 9 0.63 14.40 6.51
CA ASN A 9 1.68 14.33 7.54
C ASN A 9 1.41 13.22 8.56
N GLU A 10 0.17 13.04 9.01
CA GLU A 10 -0.19 11.98 9.96
C GLU A 10 0.16 10.57 9.47
N VAL A 11 0.00 10.32 8.15
CA VAL A 11 0.36 9.05 7.52
C VAL A 11 1.87 8.88 7.50
N LEU A 12 2.61 9.94 7.17
CA LEU A 12 4.07 9.92 7.16
C LEU A 12 4.63 9.70 8.58
N ASP A 13 4.12 10.45 9.57
CA ASP A 13 4.51 10.36 10.97
C ASP A 13 4.23 8.98 11.54
N LYS A 14 3.06 8.40 11.25
CA LYS A 14 2.74 7.03 11.67
C LYS A 14 3.66 6.02 11.01
N LEU A 15 3.94 6.17 9.71
CA LEU A 15 4.78 5.24 8.96
C LEU A 15 6.21 5.20 9.51
N LEU A 16 6.76 6.34 9.96
CA LEU A 16 8.10 6.43 10.54
C LEU A 16 8.30 5.50 11.75
N ILE A 17 7.28 5.37 12.60
CA ILE A 17 7.34 4.55 13.83
C ILE A 17 6.77 3.13 13.65
N THR A 18 6.15 2.85 12.51
CA THR A 18 5.51 1.55 12.27
C THR A 18 6.55 0.51 11.91
N LYS A 19 6.60 -0.59 12.67
CA LYS A 19 7.50 -1.71 12.38
C LYS A 19 7.08 -2.40 11.08
N VAL A 20 7.83 -2.19 10.01
CA VAL A 20 7.68 -2.87 8.71
C VAL A 20 9.04 -3.35 8.22
N ASN A 21 9.05 -4.45 7.45
CA ASN A 21 10.28 -4.88 6.77
C ASN A 21 10.50 -4.07 5.47
N GLY A 22 11.66 -4.28 4.83
CA GLY A 22 12.01 -3.55 3.60
C GLY A 22 11.04 -3.77 2.44
N THR A 23 10.54 -5.00 2.24
CA THR A 23 9.56 -5.31 1.19
C THR A 23 8.23 -4.61 1.45
N GLN A 24 7.73 -4.68 2.70
CA GLN A 24 6.52 -3.98 3.13
C GLN A 24 6.63 -2.48 2.90
N ARG A 25 7.79 -1.88 3.22
CA ARG A 25 8.01 -0.45 2.98
C ARG A 25 7.93 -0.11 1.50
N LYS A 26 8.59 -0.87 0.63
CA LYS A 26 8.50 -0.69 -0.82
C LYS A 26 7.07 -0.83 -1.35
N ILE A 27 6.31 -1.80 -0.85
CA ILE A 27 4.88 -1.98 -1.22
C ILE A 27 4.09 -0.72 -0.82
N ILE A 28 4.27 -0.22 0.40
CA ILE A 28 3.58 0.99 0.89
C ILE A 28 3.93 2.20 0.00
N ASP A 29 5.22 2.40 -0.29
CA ASP A 29 5.67 3.52 -1.12
C ASP A 29 5.10 3.42 -2.56
N CYS A 30 5.05 2.22 -3.13
CA CYS A 30 4.40 1.95 -4.43
C CYS A 30 2.90 2.31 -4.38
N VAL A 31 2.17 1.79 -3.39
CA VAL A 31 0.73 2.10 -3.24
C VAL A 31 0.52 3.60 -3.05
N MET A 32 1.31 4.28 -2.23
CA MET A 32 1.23 5.74 -2.03
C MET A 32 1.46 6.49 -3.34
N ARG A 33 2.50 6.13 -4.10
CA ARG A 33 2.79 6.78 -5.38
C ARG A 33 1.65 6.67 -6.38
N HIS A 34 0.95 5.53 -6.40
CA HIS A 34 -0.15 5.27 -7.32
C HIS A 34 -1.54 5.66 -6.80
N THR A 35 -1.67 6.14 -5.55
CA THR A 35 -2.95 6.57 -4.94
C THR A 35 -2.96 8.03 -4.47
N TYR A 36 -1.80 8.61 -4.15
CA TYR A 36 -1.65 10.01 -3.69
C TYR A 36 -1.03 10.95 -4.74
N GLY A 37 -1.00 10.53 -6.01
CA GLY A 37 -0.46 11.31 -7.13
C GLY A 37 -1.37 11.41 -8.36
N VAL A 38 -2.55 10.80 -8.31
CA VAL A 38 -3.51 10.73 -9.42
C VAL A 38 -4.87 11.16 -8.89
N GLU A 39 -5.70 11.84 -9.68
CA GLU A 39 -7.05 12.33 -9.29
C GLU A 39 -8.03 11.22 -8.83
N ARG A 40 -7.61 9.95 -8.82
CA ARG A 40 -8.39 8.83 -8.34
C ARG A 40 -7.85 8.38 -6.98
N SER A 41 -8.70 8.43 -5.97
CA SER A 41 -8.44 7.99 -4.58
C SER A 41 -8.15 6.48 -4.44
N TYR A 42 -8.00 5.75 -5.56
CA TYR A 42 -7.86 4.32 -5.63
C TYR A 42 -7.33 3.89 -7.02
N ASN A 43 -6.53 2.81 -7.07
CA ASN A 43 -6.02 2.24 -8.32
C ASN A 43 -6.07 0.70 -8.26
N GLU A 44 -6.40 0.07 -9.39
CA GLU A 44 -6.32 -1.38 -9.53
C GLU A 44 -4.84 -1.76 -9.64
N MET A 45 -4.29 -2.36 -8.58
CA MET A 45 -2.91 -2.82 -8.56
C MET A 45 -2.86 -4.33 -8.38
N SER A 46 -2.37 -5.02 -9.40
CA SER A 46 -2.16 -6.47 -9.33
C SER A 46 -0.86 -6.76 -8.60
N ASP A 47 -0.77 -7.93 -7.98
CA ASP A 47 0.46 -8.39 -7.33
C ASP A 47 1.64 -8.37 -8.32
N SER A 48 1.39 -8.69 -9.59
CA SER A 48 2.41 -8.68 -10.65
C SER A 48 2.90 -7.27 -10.97
N PHE A 49 2.01 -6.28 -10.99
CA PHE A 49 2.38 -4.87 -11.19
C PHE A 49 3.27 -4.36 -10.05
N ILE A 50 2.87 -4.62 -8.80
CA ILE A 50 3.66 -4.23 -7.62
C ILE A 50 5.01 -4.94 -7.65
N ALA A 51 5.04 -6.24 -7.98
CA ALA A 51 6.26 -7.03 -8.08
C ALA A 51 7.25 -6.46 -9.10
N SER A 52 6.77 -6.01 -10.27
CA SER A 52 7.62 -5.34 -11.26
C SER A 52 8.14 -3.99 -10.79
N GLU A 53 7.31 -3.20 -10.09
CA GLU A 53 7.73 -1.86 -9.60
C GLU A 53 8.80 -1.95 -8.51
N ILE A 54 8.67 -2.92 -7.59
CA ILE A 54 9.59 -3.02 -6.44
C ILE A 54 10.72 -4.04 -6.65
N LEU A 55 10.80 -4.63 -7.85
CA LEU A 55 11.79 -5.61 -8.29
C LEU A 55 11.85 -6.83 -7.34
N THR A 56 10.71 -7.47 -7.13
CA THR A 56 10.61 -8.70 -6.32
C THR A 56 9.65 -9.71 -6.95
N ASP A 57 9.51 -10.90 -6.37
CA ASP A 57 8.61 -11.92 -6.90
C ASP A 57 7.15 -11.71 -6.45
N ARG A 58 6.22 -12.16 -7.31
CA ARG A 58 4.77 -12.00 -7.09
C ARG A 58 4.28 -12.69 -5.82
N HIS A 59 4.87 -13.84 -5.46
CA HIS A 59 4.44 -14.59 -4.29
C HIS A 59 4.79 -13.83 -3.00
N HIS A 60 6.00 -13.29 -2.93
CA HIS A 60 6.45 -12.47 -1.81
C HIS A 60 5.64 -11.18 -1.69
N VAL A 61 5.31 -10.50 -2.80
CA VAL A 61 4.35 -9.38 -2.79
C VAL A 61 3.02 -9.81 -2.18
N ASN A 62 2.45 -10.92 -2.65
CA ASN A 62 1.15 -11.38 -2.18
C ASN A 62 1.16 -11.64 -0.65
N VAL A 63 2.20 -12.32 -0.14
CA VAL A 63 2.36 -12.61 1.28
C VAL A 63 2.48 -11.32 2.10
N GLU A 64 3.36 -10.39 1.71
CA GLU A 64 3.60 -9.16 2.46
C GLU A 64 2.43 -8.17 2.35
N LEU A 65 1.78 -8.07 1.19
CA LEU A 65 0.58 -7.26 0.99
C LEU A 65 -0.57 -7.76 1.88
N ASN A 66 -0.80 -9.08 1.95
CA ASN A 66 -1.82 -9.64 2.85
C ASN A 66 -1.47 -9.38 4.32
N ARG A 67 -0.18 -9.40 4.71
CA ARG A 67 0.25 -8.99 6.07
C ARG A 67 -0.07 -7.53 6.36
N LEU A 68 0.17 -6.62 5.40
CA LEU A 68 -0.17 -5.20 5.53
C LEU A 68 -1.68 -4.95 5.62
N ILE A 69 -2.48 -5.70 4.85
CA ILE A 69 -3.95 -5.66 4.92
C ILE A 69 -4.45 -6.14 6.28
N ASN A 70 -3.93 -7.26 6.78
CA ASN A 70 -4.28 -7.79 8.11
C ASN A 70 -3.93 -6.81 9.25
N ARG A 71 -2.88 -6.01 9.03
CA ARG A 71 -2.45 -4.95 9.94
C ARG A 71 -3.20 -3.62 9.75
N ASN A 72 -4.15 -3.57 8.83
CA ASN A 72 -4.96 -2.40 8.50
C ASN A 72 -4.13 -1.18 8.06
N ILE A 73 -2.94 -1.42 7.49
CA ILE A 73 -2.06 -0.39 6.90
C ILE A 73 -2.48 -0.14 5.45
N ILE A 74 -2.83 -1.20 4.73
CA ILE A 74 -3.39 -1.15 3.37
C ILE A 74 -4.86 -1.56 3.43
N THR A 75 -5.73 -0.77 2.82
CA THR A 75 -7.16 -1.05 2.70
C THR A 75 -7.47 -1.54 1.28
N VAL A 76 -8.33 -2.55 1.19
CA VAL A 76 -8.92 -3.00 -0.08
C VAL A 76 -10.27 -2.29 -0.25
N VAL A 77 -10.34 -1.36 -1.20
CA VAL A 77 -11.57 -0.57 -1.46
C VAL A 77 -12.57 -1.37 -2.30
N HIS A 78 -12.07 -2.16 -3.25
CA HIS A 78 -12.89 -3.02 -4.09
C HIS A 78 -12.11 -4.28 -4.50
N ALA A 79 -12.75 -5.45 -4.40
CA ALA A 79 -12.19 -6.73 -4.81
C ALA A 79 -13.25 -7.56 -5.54
N PRO A 80 -13.51 -7.29 -6.84
CA PRO A 80 -14.39 -8.13 -7.62
C PRO A 80 -13.81 -9.54 -7.76
N ILE A 81 -14.68 -10.55 -7.75
CA ILE A 81 -14.28 -11.96 -7.95
C ILE A 81 -13.53 -12.08 -9.28
N GLY A 82 -12.31 -12.63 -9.25
CA GLY A 82 -11.48 -12.84 -10.43
C GLY A 82 -10.78 -11.60 -10.99
N LYS A 83 -10.83 -10.45 -10.30
CA LYS A 83 -10.22 -9.18 -10.75
C LYS A 83 -9.20 -8.62 -9.76
N THR A 84 -8.39 -7.70 -10.27
CA THR A 84 -7.36 -6.96 -9.53
C THR A 84 -7.97 -6.21 -8.36
N ARG A 85 -7.30 -6.26 -7.20
CA ARG A 85 -7.74 -5.52 -6.02
C ARG A 85 -7.49 -4.03 -6.22
N THR A 86 -8.49 -3.24 -5.88
CA THR A 86 -8.36 -1.81 -5.73
C THR A 86 -7.87 -1.53 -4.31
N ILE A 87 -6.67 -0.99 -4.16
CA ILE A 87 -6.02 -0.80 -2.85
C ILE A 87 -5.55 0.64 -2.63
N CYS A 88 -5.49 1.05 -1.35
CA CYS A 88 -4.90 2.31 -0.92
C CYS A 88 -4.31 2.19 0.49
N VAL A 89 -3.52 3.18 0.91
CA VAL A 89 -3.08 3.27 2.31
C VAL A 89 -4.24 3.72 3.19
N ASN A 90 -4.47 3.03 4.31
CA ASN A 90 -5.49 3.44 5.27
C ASN A 90 -5.11 4.78 5.92
N LYS A 91 -5.91 5.82 5.64
CA LYS A 91 -5.73 7.16 6.20
C LYS A 91 -6.02 7.23 7.70
N ASN A 92 -6.85 6.34 8.24
CA ASN A 92 -7.10 6.27 9.67
C ASN A 92 -5.96 5.53 10.38
N VAL A 93 -4.86 6.25 10.57
CA VAL A 93 -3.60 5.72 11.14
C VAL A 93 -3.72 5.14 12.54
N HIS A 94 -4.78 5.49 13.28
CA HIS A 94 -5.06 4.96 14.61
C HIS A 94 -5.49 3.49 14.60
N GLU A 95 -6.00 2.99 13.46
CA GLU A 95 -6.44 1.61 13.33
C GLU A 95 -5.30 0.64 12.94
N TRP A 96 -4.09 1.16 12.68
CA TRP A 96 -2.95 0.36 12.26
C TRP A 96 -2.44 -0.53 13.40
N LYS A 97 -2.30 -1.83 13.11
CA LYS A 97 -1.89 -2.84 14.07
C LYS A 97 -0.38 -3.08 14.03
N GLN A 98 0.22 -3.25 15.21
CA GLN A 98 1.60 -3.67 15.34
C GLN A 98 1.77 -5.14 14.93
N PRO A 99 2.97 -5.55 14.46
CA PRO A 99 3.23 -6.96 14.24
C PRO A 99 3.12 -7.70 15.58
N LYS A 100 2.58 -8.91 15.54
CA LYS A 100 2.62 -9.82 16.70
C LYS A 100 4.05 -10.29 16.94
#